data_AF-A0A935WCM3-F1
#
_entry.id   AF-A0A935WCM3-F1
#
_cell.length_a   1.000
_cell.length_b   1.000
_cell.length_c   1.000
_cell.angle_alpha   90.00
_cell.angle_beta   90.00
_cell.angle_gamma   90.00
#
_symmetry.space_group_name_H-M   'P 1'
#
loop_
_entity.id
_entity.type
_entity.pdbx_description
1 polymer ?
#
loop_
_entity_poly.entity_id
_entity_poly.type
_entity_poly.pdbx_seq_one_letter_code
_entity_poly.pdbx_strand_id
1 'polypeptide(L)'
;MASKIIGIDLGTTNSVVAVMEGGDPVVIPNAEGGRTTPSVVAFTKDGERLVGQVAKRQAVTNPKQTIFSIKRFMGRRMNEITEETRRVPYKIDAGTNGLAAVEIAGKKYTPPEISAMVLQKMKQTAEDYLGTKVEKAVITVPAYFNDAQRQATKDAGKIAGLEVLRIINEPTAAALAYGLDKKKEEKVAVFDLGGGTYDISILELADGVFEVKSTNGDTHLGGDDFDLRLIDWLVEEFKRDQGIDLSKDPMALQRLKEAAEKAKMELSSTTSTDINLPFITADQSGPKHLNVSLTRAKFEQLVDDLIKRTIPPMQQALKDAGLDPKQVDEVILVGGSTRIPKIQQIVKDFFGKEPNRSVNPDEVVAIGAAIQGGVLGGEVKDVLLLDVTPLSLGIETLGGVSTVLIPRNTTIPTKKSEVFSTAEDNQTTVEIHVLQGERQMAQDNRTIGKFQLTGIPPAPRGMPQVEVTFDIDANGILHVSAKDKATNKEQKIRIEASSGLSDQDIDKMVKSAEAHAAEDKARKDQIEARNQLDGLVYKVERDSKEWVDRLSADAKGRLDNAVEGAKGALKNGDPDLIKRALDELNSAYSAAGASLYQSAQASGSPEAGAPGADAGTPPKEDVVEADYEIVDDSKKS
;
A
#
# COMPACT_ATOMS: atom_id res chain seq x y z
N MET A 1 24.89 -5.87 -9.95
CA MET A 1 24.47 -4.76 -9.07
C MET A 1 23.68 -5.34 -7.92
N ALA A 2 23.85 -4.84 -6.69
CA ALA A 2 23.02 -5.28 -5.57
C ALA A 2 21.55 -4.89 -5.83
N SER A 3 20.59 -5.76 -5.50
CA SER A 3 19.16 -5.45 -5.65
C SER A 3 18.83 -4.24 -4.76
N LYS A 4 18.20 -3.22 -5.35
CA LYS A 4 17.78 -2.01 -4.64
C LYS A 4 16.74 -2.35 -3.57
N ILE A 5 16.83 -1.68 -2.43
CA ILE A 5 15.85 -1.78 -1.35
C ILE A 5 14.84 -0.65 -1.55
N ILE A 6 13.59 -0.99 -1.83
CA ILE A 6 12.53 0.01 -2.01
C ILE A 6 11.84 0.32 -0.67
N GLY A 7 11.41 1.57 -0.49
CA GLY A 7 10.54 1.97 0.60
C GLY A 7 9.09 1.99 0.11
N ILE A 8 8.21 1.26 0.80
CA ILE A 8 6.78 1.21 0.46
C ILE A 8 5.97 1.77 1.63
N ASP A 9 5.27 2.87 1.38
CA ASP A 9 4.15 3.25 2.21
C ASP A 9 2.91 2.44 1.81
N LEU A 10 2.49 1.50 2.67
CA LEU A 10 1.29 0.69 2.46
C LEU A 10 0.11 1.34 3.20
N GLY A 11 -0.49 2.39 2.65
CA GLY A 11 -1.57 3.12 3.32
C GLY A 11 -2.95 2.45 3.21
N THR A 12 -3.90 2.90 4.05
CA THR A 12 -5.30 2.42 4.02
C THR A 12 -6.00 2.76 2.70
N THR A 13 -5.79 3.97 2.20
CA THR A 13 -6.46 4.50 1.00
C THR A 13 -5.56 4.52 -0.21
N ASN A 14 -4.30 4.91 -0.03
CA ASN A 14 -3.30 4.96 -1.09
C ASN A 14 -1.99 4.34 -0.59
N SER A 15 -1.23 3.75 -1.50
CA SER A 15 0.14 3.31 -1.29
C SER A 15 1.10 4.08 -2.19
N VAL A 16 2.33 4.24 -1.72
CA VAL A 16 3.40 4.98 -2.40
C VAL A 16 4.69 4.15 -2.34
N VAL A 17 5.48 4.17 -3.41
CA VAL A 17 6.77 3.50 -3.45
C VAL A 17 7.87 4.50 -3.81
N ALA A 18 8.99 4.41 -3.11
CA ALA A 18 10.17 5.23 -3.30
C ALA A 18 11.46 4.40 -3.24
N VAL A 19 12.55 4.94 -3.76
CA VAL A 19 13.87 4.30 -3.80
C VAL A 19 14.97 5.33 -3.59
N MET A 20 16.14 4.91 -3.10
CA MET A 20 17.34 5.75 -3.08
C MET A 20 18.04 5.71 -4.44
N GLU A 21 18.20 6.87 -5.07
CA GLU A 21 18.86 7.05 -6.36
C GLU A 21 19.86 8.21 -6.27
N GLY A 22 21.13 7.96 -6.59
CA GLY A 22 22.16 9.02 -6.57
C GLY A 22 22.45 9.64 -5.19
N GLY A 23 21.96 9.04 -4.10
CA GLY A 23 22.04 9.60 -2.75
C GLY A 23 20.75 10.27 -2.27
N ASP A 24 19.79 10.50 -3.17
CA ASP A 24 18.52 11.16 -2.88
C ASP A 24 17.35 10.16 -2.90
N PRO A 25 16.34 10.32 -2.04
CA PRO A 25 15.12 9.53 -2.11
C PRO A 25 14.18 10.02 -3.23
N VAL A 26 13.77 9.11 -4.12
CA VAL A 26 12.89 9.40 -5.26
C VAL A 26 11.61 8.57 -5.15
N VAL A 27 10.45 9.23 -5.17
CA VAL A 27 9.15 8.55 -5.29
C VAL A 27 8.88 8.22 -6.75
N ILE A 28 8.49 6.97 -6.99
CA ILE A 28 8.33 6.40 -8.33
C ILE A 28 6.88 6.58 -8.79
N PRO A 29 6.62 7.18 -9.97
CA PRO A 29 5.29 7.23 -10.55
C PRO A 29 4.84 5.83 -11.01
N ASN A 30 3.57 5.50 -10.82
CA ASN A 30 2.96 4.28 -11.34
C ASN A 30 2.73 4.35 -12.86
N ALA A 31 2.38 3.21 -13.46
CA ALA A 31 2.09 3.10 -14.89
C ALA A 31 0.95 4.02 -15.36
N GLU A 32 0.06 4.45 -14.45
CA GLU A 32 -1.02 5.38 -14.72
C GLU A 32 -0.60 6.86 -14.60
N GLY A 33 0.68 7.14 -14.32
CA GLY A 33 1.28 8.48 -14.21
C GLY A 33 1.11 9.16 -12.85
N GLY A 34 0.48 8.49 -11.88
CA GLY A 34 0.29 9.00 -10.52
C GLY A 34 1.43 8.62 -9.59
N ARG A 35 1.73 9.47 -8.61
CA ARG A 35 2.75 9.19 -7.56
C ARG A 35 2.20 8.37 -6.40
N THR A 36 0.87 8.23 -6.34
CA THR A 36 0.15 7.42 -5.36
C THR A 36 -0.71 6.41 -6.10
N THR A 37 -0.84 5.21 -5.54
CA THR A 37 -1.71 4.16 -6.09
C THR A 37 -2.81 3.84 -5.10
N PRO A 38 -4.10 3.89 -5.48
CA PRO A 38 -5.18 3.49 -4.58
C PRO A 38 -4.97 2.08 -4.02
N SER A 39 -5.13 1.90 -2.71
CA SER A 39 -5.07 0.61 -2.01
C SER A 39 -6.37 -0.17 -2.22
N VAL A 40 -6.70 -0.42 -3.49
CA VAL A 40 -7.95 -1.02 -3.94
C VAL A 40 -7.62 -2.23 -4.83
N VAL A 41 -8.27 -3.34 -4.54
CA VAL A 41 -8.18 -4.59 -5.31
C VAL A 41 -9.57 -4.99 -5.75
N ALA A 42 -9.75 -5.36 -7.01
CA ALA A 42 -11.03 -5.87 -7.50
C ALA A 42 -10.85 -7.18 -8.24
N PHE A 43 -11.88 -8.01 -8.17
CA PHE A 43 -11.98 -9.24 -8.96
C PHE A 43 -13.13 -9.07 -9.95
N THR A 44 -12.84 -9.23 -11.23
CA THR A 44 -13.86 -9.17 -12.27
C THR A 44 -14.63 -10.49 -12.31
N LYS A 45 -15.76 -10.50 -13.02
CA LYS A 45 -16.58 -11.71 -13.20
C LYS A 45 -15.81 -12.84 -13.91
N ASP A 46 -14.84 -12.48 -14.74
CA ASP A 46 -14.01 -13.41 -15.50
C ASP A 46 -12.77 -13.88 -14.69
N GLY A 47 -12.71 -13.52 -13.40
CA GLY A 47 -11.63 -13.88 -12.49
C GLY A 47 -10.37 -13.02 -12.63
N GLU A 48 -10.40 -11.95 -13.42
CA GLU A 48 -9.28 -11.01 -13.54
C GLU A 48 -9.12 -10.20 -12.26
N ARG A 49 -7.88 -10.03 -11.82
CA ARG A 49 -7.53 -9.21 -10.68
C ARG A 49 -7.09 -7.83 -11.16
N LEU A 50 -7.75 -6.79 -10.64
CA LEU A 50 -7.41 -5.40 -10.87
C LEU A 50 -6.85 -4.80 -9.58
N VAL A 51 -5.85 -3.92 -9.69
CA VAL A 51 -5.26 -3.21 -8.55
C VAL A 51 -5.12 -1.73 -8.87
N GLY A 52 -5.27 -0.86 -7.87
CA GLY A 52 -5.01 0.56 -8.03
C GLY A 52 -6.16 1.31 -8.71
N GLN A 53 -5.80 2.23 -9.61
CA GLN A 53 -6.76 3.12 -10.25
C GLN A 53 -7.81 2.38 -11.08
N VAL A 54 -7.41 1.28 -11.74
CA VAL A 54 -8.31 0.46 -12.55
C VAL A 54 -9.35 -0.24 -11.66
N ALA A 55 -8.93 -0.76 -10.50
CA ALA A 55 -9.84 -1.33 -9.50
C ALA A 55 -10.79 -0.26 -8.92
N LYS A 56 -10.26 0.93 -8.57
CA LYS A 56 -11.10 2.05 -8.06
C LYS A 56 -12.18 2.45 -9.06
N ARG A 57 -11.87 2.54 -10.37
CA ARG A 57 -12.84 2.97 -11.40
C ARG A 57 -14.07 2.07 -11.53
N GLN A 58 -13.91 0.76 -11.37
CA GLN A 58 -15.02 -0.19 -11.55
C GLN A 58 -15.81 -0.47 -10.26
N ALA A 59 -15.43 0.14 -9.13
CA ALA A 59 -16.02 -0.10 -7.82
C ALA A 59 -17.54 0.12 -7.81
N VAL A 60 -18.03 1.17 -8.49
CA VAL A 60 -19.46 1.51 -8.61
C VAL A 60 -20.29 0.36 -9.16
N THR A 61 -19.76 -0.36 -10.16
CA THR A 61 -20.48 -1.45 -10.85
C THR A 61 -20.20 -2.83 -10.25
N ASN A 62 -19.23 -2.93 -9.34
CA ASN A 62 -18.81 -4.19 -8.72
C ASN A 62 -18.45 -4.03 -7.22
N PRO A 63 -19.33 -3.44 -6.40
CA PRO A 63 -18.96 -3.05 -5.04
C PRO A 63 -18.66 -4.25 -4.14
N LYS A 64 -19.29 -5.41 -4.38
CA LYS A 64 -19.10 -6.61 -3.55
C LYS A 64 -17.79 -7.35 -3.79
N GLN A 65 -17.15 -7.14 -4.95
CA GLN A 65 -15.88 -7.77 -5.31
C GLN A 65 -14.75 -6.74 -5.44
N THR A 66 -14.96 -5.53 -4.94
CA THR A 66 -13.97 -4.45 -4.88
C THR A 66 -13.62 -4.14 -3.44
N ILE A 67 -12.39 -4.43 -3.07
CA ILE A 67 -11.88 -4.38 -1.70
C ILE A 67 -11.02 -3.14 -1.58
N PHE A 68 -11.32 -2.32 -0.58
CA PHE A 68 -10.61 -1.10 -0.22
C PHE A 68 -10.48 -1.03 1.30
N SER A 69 -9.62 -0.17 1.85
CA SER A 69 -9.45 -0.03 3.30
C SER A 69 -9.11 -1.34 4.04
N ILE A 70 -8.53 -2.33 3.33
CA ILE A 70 -8.24 -3.66 3.87
C ILE A 70 -7.28 -3.61 5.06
N LYS A 71 -6.43 -2.57 5.12
CA LYS A 71 -5.50 -2.29 6.23
C LYS A 71 -6.23 -2.18 7.58
N ARG A 72 -7.51 -1.77 7.61
CA ARG A 72 -8.31 -1.73 8.84
C ARG A 72 -8.62 -3.12 9.41
N PHE A 73 -8.56 -4.17 8.60
CA PHE A 73 -8.81 -5.56 8.98
C PHE A 73 -7.52 -6.35 9.27
N MET A 74 -6.36 -5.75 8.99
CA MET A 74 -5.05 -6.39 9.14
C MET A 74 -4.83 -6.88 10.58
N GLY A 75 -4.52 -8.16 10.77
CA GLY A 75 -4.22 -8.75 12.09
C GLY A 75 -5.36 -8.71 13.12
N ARG A 76 -6.61 -8.48 12.69
CA ARG A 76 -7.77 -8.35 13.59
C ARG A 76 -8.68 -9.57 13.58
N ARG A 77 -9.35 -9.79 14.71
CA ARG A 77 -10.39 -10.81 14.89
C ARG A 77 -11.78 -10.25 14.59
N MET A 78 -12.71 -11.12 14.20
CA MET A 78 -14.08 -10.73 13.85
C MET A 78 -14.81 -9.97 14.96
N ASN A 79 -14.56 -10.32 16.22
CA ASN A 79 -15.16 -9.64 17.37
C ASN A 79 -14.61 -8.23 17.63
N GLU A 80 -13.50 -7.85 16.98
CA GLU A 80 -12.84 -6.56 17.16
C GLU A 80 -13.25 -5.53 16.10
N ILE A 81 -13.93 -5.97 15.03
CA ILE A 81 -14.18 -5.19 13.81
C ILE A 81 -15.67 -5.04 13.47
N THR A 82 -16.53 -5.18 14.47
CA THR A 82 -17.98 -5.22 14.26
C THR A 82 -18.52 -3.95 13.58
N GLU A 83 -17.94 -2.79 13.88
CA GLU A 83 -18.32 -1.53 13.24
C GLU A 83 -17.72 -1.39 11.83
N GLU A 84 -16.47 -1.80 11.61
CA GLU A 84 -15.79 -1.76 10.31
C GLU A 84 -16.49 -2.64 9.28
N THR A 85 -16.98 -3.81 9.70
CA THR A 85 -17.71 -4.73 8.80
C THR A 85 -19.01 -4.13 8.24
N ARG A 86 -19.64 -3.19 8.96
CA ARG A 86 -20.84 -2.48 8.48
C ARG A 86 -20.54 -1.37 7.48
N ARG A 87 -19.27 -0.94 7.38
CA ARG A 87 -18.85 0.21 6.58
C ARG A 87 -18.41 -0.15 5.16
N VAL A 88 -18.38 -1.44 4.84
CA VAL A 88 -17.85 -1.95 3.58
C VAL A 88 -18.90 -2.78 2.84
N PRO A 89 -18.96 -2.68 1.49
CA PRO A 89 -19.97 -3.39 0.70
C PRO A 89 -19.61 -4.86 0.42
N TYR A 90 -18.35 -5.24 0.59
CA TYR A 90 -17.86 -6.60 0.43
C TYR A 90 -18.02 -7.40 1.72
N LYS A 91 -18.14 -8.73 1.58
CA LYS A 91 -18.41 -9.61 2.72
C LYS A 91 -17.13 -9.89 3.51
N ILE A 92 -17.21 -9.70 4.82
CA ILE A 92 -16.20 -10.14 5.79
C ILE A 92 -16.75 -11.34 6.56
N ASP A 93 -15.94 -12.38 6.69
CA ASP A 93 -16.27 -13.61 7.41
C ASP A 93 -15.12 -14.04 8.33
N ALA A 94 -15.40 -14.95 9.26
CA ALA A 94 -14.38 -15.55 10.11
C ALA A 94 -13.47 -16.47 9.26
N GLY A 95 -12.18 -16.13 9.25
CA GLY A 95 -11.10 -16.97 8.77
C GLY A 95 -10.54 -17.88 9.86
N THR A 96 -9.32 -18.37 9.64
CA THR A 96 -8.59 -19.22 10.58
C THR A 96 -8.48 -18.54 11.94
N ASN A 97 -8.72 -19.30 13.01
CA ASN A 97 -8.64 -18.82 14.40
C ASN A 97 -9.52 -17.59 14.71
N GLY A 98 -10.59 -17.35 13.93
CA GLY A 98 -11.51 -16.22 14.14
C GLY A 98 -10.97 -14.86 13.66
N LEU A 99 -9.88 -14.85 12.90
CA LEU A 99 -9.37 -13.65 12.24
C LEU A 99 -10.29 -13.21 11.10
N ALA A 100 -10.22 -11.94 10.74
CA ALA A 100 -10.99 -11.38 9.63
C ALA A 100 -10.51 -11.98 8.29
N ALA A 101 -11.46 -12.36 7.44
CA ALA A 101 -11.21 -12.74 6.06
C ALA A 101 -12.25 -12.11 5.13
N VAL A 102 -11.85 -11.73 3.92
CA VAL A 102 -12.75 -11.24 2.88
C VAL A 102 -13.26 -12.43 2.08
N GLU A 103 -14.57 -12.54 1.89
CA GLU A 103 -15.16 -13.54 1.00
C GLU A 103 -15.44 -12.94 -0.38
N ILE A 104 -14.84 -13.53 -1.41
CA ILE A 104 -14.94 -13.10 -2.80
C ILE A 104 -15.34 -14.32 -3.62
N ALA A 105 -16.55 -14.29 -4.19
CA ALA A 105 -17.08 -15.37 -5.03
C ALA A 105 -16.95 -16.78 -4.41
N GLY A 106 -17.15 -16.90 -3.09
CA GLY A 106 -17.05 -18.17 -2.36
C GLY A 106 -15.64 -18.58 -1.92
N LYS A 107 -14.60 -17.82 -2.27
CA LYS A 107 -13.23 -18.01 -1.77
C LYS A 107 -12.93 -16.99 -0.67
N LYS A 108 -12.25 -17.44 0.39
CA LYS A 108 -11.79 -16.59 1.48
C LYS A 108 -10.36 -16.11 1.19
N TYR A 109 -10.15 -14.81 1.34
CA TYR A 109 -8.85 -14.15 1.25
C TYR A 109 -8.55 -13.45 2.56
N THR A 110 -7.36 -13.64 3.08
CA THR A 110 -6.89 -12.95 4.28
C THR A 110 -6.49 -11.50 3.95
N PRO A 111 -6.55 -10.56 4.91
CA PRO A 111 -6.07 -9.20 4.73
C PRO A 111 -4.60 -9.11 4.25
N PRO A 112 -3.66 -9.98 4.71
CA PRO A 112 -2.33 -10.08 4.12
C PRO A 112 -2.33 -10.42 2.65
N GLU A 113 -3.14 -11.39 2.20
CA GLU A 113 -3.21 -11.75 0.77
C GLU A 113 -3.68 -10.60 -0.09
N ILE A 114 -4.74 -9.88 0.31
CA ILE A 114 -5.22 -8.71 -0.44
C ILE A 114 -4.17 -7.60 -0.46
N SER A 115 -3.52 -7.33 0.68
CA SER A 115 -2.48 -6.31 0.77
C SER A 115 -1.23 -6.69 -0.04
N ALA A 116 -0.92 -7.97 -0.14
CA ALA A 116 0.15 -8.47 -1.00
C ALA A 116 -0.11 -8.13 -2.47
N MET A 117 -1.36 -8.10 -2.93
CA MET A 117 -1.70 -7.68 -4.31
C MET A 117 -1.36 -6.20 -4.55
N VAL A 118 -1.58 -5.35 -3.54
CA VAL A 118 -1.17 -3.93 -3.58
C VAL A 118 0.35 -3.82 -3.59
N LEU A 119 1.04 -4.57 -2.72
CA LEU A 119 2.50 -4.62 -2.66
C LEU A 119 3.13 -5.16 -3.95
N GLN A 120 2.52 -6.14 -4.61
CA GLN A 120 2.93 -6.63 -5.93
C GLN A 120 2.86 -5.53 -6.99
N LYS A 121 1.81 -4.69 -6.99
CA LYS A 121 1.73 -3.52 -7.89
C LYS A 121 2.82 -2.49 -7.56
N MET A 122 3.18 -2.29 -6.28
CA MET A 122 4.24 -1.36 -5.88
C MET A 122 5.61 -1.87 -6.30
N LYS A 123 5.86 -3.17 -6.11
CA LYS A 123 7.04 -3.88 -6.60
C LYS A 123 7.15 -3.77 -8.12
N GLN A 124 6.09 -4.10 -8.86
CA GLN A 124 6.08 -3.99 -10.33
C GLN A 124 6.38 -2.56 -10.79
N THR A 125 5.80 -1.55 -10.13
CA THR A 125 6.05 -0.14 -10.42
C THR A 125 7.54 0.21 -10.27
N ALA A 126 8.18 -0.28 -9.21
CA ALA A 126 9.61 -0.09 -9.02
C ALA A 126 10.46 -0.88 -10.03
N GLU A 127 10.08 -2.11 -10.37
CA GLU A 127 10.78 -2.94 -11.36
C GLU A 127 10.70 -2.33 -12.76
N ASP A 128 9.54 -1.82 -13.17
CA ASP A 128 9.33 -1.12 -14.44
C ASP A 128 10.19 0.14 -14.53
N TYR A 129 10.30 0.90 -13.44
CA TYR A 129 11.11 2.12 -13.37
C TYR A 129 12.62 1.83 -13.37
N LEU A 130 13.06 0.84 -12.57
CA LEU A 130 14.48 0.50 -12.41
C LEU A 130 15.04 -0.39 -13.52
N GLY A 131 14.18 -1.01 -14.33
CA GLY A 131 14.56 -1.98 -15.36
C GLY A 131 15.21 -3.26 -14.79
N THR A 132 15.06 -3.53 -13.49
CA THR A 132 15.67 -4.68 -12.80
C THR A 132 14.72 -5.23 -11.73
N LYS A 133 14.93 -6.50 -11.35
CA LYS A 133 14.11 -7.18 -10.34
C LYS A 133 14.32 -6.59 -8.94
N VAL A 134 13.23 -6.40 -8.21
CA VAL A 134 13.23 -5.90 -6.83
C VAL A 134 12.83 -7.02 -5.88
N GLU A 135 13.72 -7.34 -4.94
CA GLU A 135 13.50 -8.44 -4.00
C GLU A 135 13.39 -8.00 -2.55
N LYS A 136 13.80 -6.77 -2.22
CA LYS A 136 13.92 -6.30 -0.83
C LYS A 136 13.13 -5.02 -0.61
N ALA A 137 12.46 -4.92 0.53
CA ALA A 137 11.67 -3.73 0.86
C ALA A 137 11.74 -3.37 2.36
N VAL A 138 11.56 -2.08 2.61
CA VAL A 138 11.10 -1.53 3.89
C VAL A 138 9.61 -1.19 3.73
N ILE A 139 8.77 -1.66 4.64
CA ILE A 139 7.31 -1.46 4.57
C ILE A 139 6.83 -0.71 5.81
N THR A 140 5.95 0.28 5.60
CA THR A 140 5.43 1.13 6.68
C THR A 140 4.24 0.48 7.41
N VAL A 141 4.09 0.84 8.69
CA VAL A 141 2.89 0.56 9.49
C VAL A 141 2.57 1.75 10.41
N PRO A 142 1.31 1.92 10.83
CA PRO A 142 0.94 2.89 11.85
C PRO A 142 1.73 2.63 13.13
N ALA A 143 2.18 3.69 13.81
CA ALA A 143 3.00 3.55 15.02
C ALA A 143 2.28 2.73 16.10
N TYR A 144 0.96 2.91 16.20
CA TYR A 144 0.12 2.22 17.18
C TYR A 144 -0.34 0.80 16.76
N PHE A 145 0.20 0.23 15.68
CA PHE A 145 -0.07 -1.17 15.32
C PHE A 145 0.45 -2.13 16.39
N ASN A 146 -0.40 -3.10 16.75
CA ASN A 146 -0.03 -4.20 17.64
C ASN A 146 0.77 -5.29 16.91
N ASP A 147 1.29 -6.25 17.68
CA ASP A 147 2.15 -7.33 17.17
C ASP A 147 1.51 -8.12 16.01
N ALA A 148 0.23 -8.48 16.13
CA ALA A 148 -0.48 -9.24 15.10
C ALA A 148 -0.61 -8.46 13.79
N GLN A 149 -0.79 -7.15 13.86
CA GLN A 149 -0.92 -6.30 12.68
C GLN A 149 0.44 -6.10 12.01
N ARG A 150 1.52 -5.95 12.79
CA ARG A 150 2.89 -5.87 12.28
C ARG A 150 3.30 -7.15 11.57
N GLN A 151 3.05 -8.30 12.20
CA GLN A 151 3.33 -9.61 11.61
C GLN A 151 2.52 -9.84 10.33
N ALA A 152 1.22 -9.54 10.35
CA ALA A 152 0.36 -9.68 9.17
C ALA A 152 0.80 -8.78 8.00
N THR A 153 1.29 -7.56 8.25
CA THR A 153 1.89 -6.70 7.21
C THR A 153 3.21 -7.28 6.69
N LYS A 154 4.07 -7.82 7.56
CA LYS A 154 5.30 -8.49 7.15
C LYS A 154 5.02 -9.71 6.28
N ASP A 155 4.00 -10.49 6.63
CA ASP A 155 3.54 -11.65 5.85
C ASP A 155 3.01 -11.21 4.49
N ALA A 156 2.28 -10.09 4.40
CA ALA A 156 1.84 -9.52 3.13
C ALA A 156 3.03 -9.21 2.20
N GLY A 157 4.13 -8.67 2.75
CA GLY A 157 5.37 -8.46 2.00
C GLY A 157 5.99 -9.76 1.50
N LYS A 158 6.06 -10.78 2.37
CA LYS A 158 6.55 -12.11 1.98
C LYS A 158 5.70 -12.74 0.88
N ILE A 159 4.37 -12.68 0.99
CA ILE A 159 3.42 -13.16 -0.04
C ILE A 159 3.60 -12.42 -1.37
N ALA A 160 3.94 -11.12 -1.32
CA ALA A 160 4.23 -10.32 -2.51
C ALA A 160 5.60 -10.63 -3.17
N GLY A 161 6.37 -11.56 -2.59
CA GLY A 161 7.71 -11.90 -3.07
C GLY A 161 8.74 -10.82 -2.74
N LEU A 162 8.59 -10.17 -1.59
CA LEU A 162 9.55 -9.21 -1.02
C LEU A 162 10.14 -9.77 0.28
N GLU A 163 11.46 -9.74 0.39
CA GLU A 163 12.16 -9.85 1.66
C GLU A 163 11.99 -8.53 2.43
N VAL A 164 11.15 -8.56 3.47
CA VAL A 164 10.88 -7.40 4.32
C VAL A 164 12.03 -7.22 5.31
N LEU A 165 12.96 -6.32 4.98
CA LEU A 165 14.14 -6.06 5.81
C LEU A 165 13.81 -5.29 7.08
N ARG A 166 12.79 -4.43 7.01
CA ARG A 166 12.33 -3.63 8.14
C ARG A 166 10.84 -3.30 7.99
N ILE A 167 10.12 -3.43 9.10
CA ILE A 167 8.86 -2.72 9.31
C ILE A 167 9.18 -1.42 10.03
N ILE A 168 8.82 -0.28 9.43
CA ILE A 168 9.06 1.06 9.99
C ILE A 168 7.73 1.73 10.36
N ASN A 169 7.72 2.45 11.47
CA ASN A 169 6.55 3.23 11.87
C ASN A 169 6.37 4.45 10.94
N GLU A 170 5.14 4.74 10.53
CA GLU A 170 4.82 5.84 9.60
C GLU A 170 5.33 7.20 10.09
N PRO A 171 5.10 7.62 11.36
CA PRO A 171 5.63 8.87 11.87
C PRO A 171 7.16 8.92 11.93
N THR A 172 7.80 7.79 12.22
CA THR A 172 9.25 7.64 12.24
C THR A 172 9.84 7.81 10.85
N ALA A 173 9.24 7.20 9.83
CA ALA A 173 9.63 7.39 8.44
C ALA A 173 9.47 8.87 8.03
N ALA A 174 8.37 9.51 8.40
CA ALA A 174 8.16 10.92 8.10
C ALA A 174 9.22 11.83 8.77
N ALA A 175 9.59 11.52 10.02
CA ALA A 175 10.65 12.23 10.72
C ALA A 175 12.03 12.04 10.06
N LEU A 176 12.36 10.83 9.59
CA LEU A 176 13.59 10.58 8.82
C LEU A 176 13.65 11.45 7.56
N ALA A 177 12.56 11.50 6.79
CA ALA A 177 12.49 12.31 5.58
C ALA A 177 12.60 13.81 5.87
N TYR A 178 12.05 14.28 6.99
CA TYR A 178 12.17 15.67 7.42
C TYR A 178 13.59 16.03 7.90
N GLY A 179 14.18 15.14 8.69
CA GLY A 179 15.38 15.43 9.48
C GLY A 179 16.71 15.10 8.81
N LEU A 180 16.71 14.41 7.66
CA LEU A 180 17.94 13.94 7.00
C LEU A 180 18.97 15.08 6.76
N ASP A 181 18.49 16.25 6.35
CA ASP A 181 19.34 17.42 6.07
C ASP A 181 19.50 18.38 7.27
N LYS A 182 18.91 18.05 8.42
CA LYS A 182 18.89 18.91 9.61
C LYS A 182 20.10 18.63 10.49
N LYS A 183 20.76 19.71 10.93
CA LYS A 183 21.94 19.66 11.82
C LYS A 183 21.67 20.28 13.19
N LYS A 184 20.41 20.57 13.50
CA LYS A 184 20.02 21.18 14.76
C LYS A 184 19.32 20.13 15.61
N GLU A 185 19.55 20.23 16.92
CA GLU A 185 18.75 19.52 17.89
C GLU A 185 17.33 20.11 17.89
N GLU A 186 16.34 19.28 17.59
CA GLU A 186 14.94 19.69 17.47
C GLU A 186 14.02 18.62 18.07
N LYS A 187 13.04 19.05 18.86
CA LYS A 187 11.93 18.23 19.32
C LYS A 187 10.77 18.37 18.36
N VAL A 188 10.35 17.26 17.77
CA VAL A 188 9.38 17.25 16.69
C VAL A 188 8.15 16.44 17.09
N ALA A 189 6.97 16.98 16.80
CA ALA A 189 5.73 16.23 16.85
C ALA A 189 5.31 15.87 15.42
N VAL A 190 5.17 14.59 15.12
CA VAL A 190 4.63 14.12 13.84
C VAL A 190 3.17 13.74 14.06
N PHE A 191 2.26 14.54 13.49
CA PHE A 191 0.83 14.32 13.50
C PHE A 191 0.42 13.67 12.17
N ASP A 192 0.11 12.38 12.20
CA ASP A 192 -0.28 11.61 11.02
C ASP A 192 -1.77 11.26 11.06
N LEU A 193 -2.56 11.85 10.17
CA LEU A 193 -3.98 11.54 10.03
C LEU A 193 -4.25 11.08 8.59
N GLY A 194 -4.21 9.77 8.40
CA GLY A 194 -4.42 9.13 7.12
C GLY A 194 -5.88 8.87 6.78
N GLY A 195 -6.10 7.89 5.91
CA GLY A 195 -7.44 7.42 5.52
C GLY A 195 -8.08 6.52 6.58
N GLY A 196 -7.29 5.79 7.36
CA GLY A 196 -7.80 4.79 8.30
C GLY A 196 -7.28 4.88 9.73
N THR A 197 -6.15 5.55 9.95
CA THR A 197 -5.44 5.60 11.23
C THR A 197 -5.00 7.02 11.56
N TYR A 198 -4.87 7.27 12.85
CA TYR A 198 -4.31 8.48 13.43
C TYR A 198 -3.15 8.10 14.34
N ASP A 199 -1.99 8.70 14.13
CA ASP A 199 -0.83 8.57 15.01
C ASP A 199 -0.28 9.95 15.40
N ILE A 200 0.27 10.03 16.61
CA ILE A 200 1.05 11.17 17.09
C ILE A 200 2.31 10.65 17.76
N SER A 201 3.47 11.02 17.23
CA SER A 201 4.76 10.66 17.80
C SER A 201 5.56 11.90 18.15
N ILE A 202 6.21 11.86 19.30
CA ILE A 202 7.14 12.90 19.75
C ILE A 202 8.55 12.35 19.59
N LEU A 203 9.37 13.04 18.81
CA LEU A 203 10.73 12.65 18.50
C LEU A 203 11.71 13.73 18.93
N GLU A 204 12.93 13.32 19.23
CA GLU A 204 14.09 14.17 19.42
C GLU A 204 15.09 13.83 18.30
N LEU A 205 15.43 14.84 17.50
CA LEU A 205 16.40 14.71 16.42
C LEU A 205 17.68 15.44 16.86
N ALA A 206 18.81 14.75 16.82
CA ALA A 206 20.11 15.34 17.18
C ALA A 206 21.24 14.64 16.40
N ASP A 207 22.00 15.39 15.60
CA ASP A 207 23.22 14.91 14.91
C ASP A 207 23.08 13.52 14.23
N GLY A 208 22.00 13.31 13.48
CA GLY A 208 21.72 12.05 12.77
C GLY A 208 21.09 10.96 13.65
N VAL A 209 20.87 11.22 14.94
CA VAL A 209 20.08 10.38 15.85
C VAL A 209 18.63 10.82 15.81
N PHE A 210 17.73 9.86 15.60
CA PHE A 210 16.29 10.03 15.60
C PHE A 210 15.72 9.15 16.72
N GLU A 211 15.35 9.77 17.84
CA GLU A 211 14.83 9.05 19.01
C GLU A 211 13.35 9.33 19.19
N VAL A 212 12.52 8.29 19.11
CA VAL A 212 11.11 8.38 19.47
C VAL A 212 11.00 8.42 20.99
N LYS A 213 10.56 9.54 21.55
CA LYS A 213 10.36 9.70 23.01
C LYS A 213 9.04 9.10 23.46
N SER A 214 8.00 9.23 22.63
CA SER A 214 6.70 8.63 22.87
C SER A 214 5.88 8.53 21.60
N THR A 215 4.89 7.63 21.61
CA THR A 215 3.89 7.55 20.55
C THR A 215 2.51 7.22 21.12
N ASN A 216 1.48 7.72 20.47
CA ASN A 216 0.09 7.40 20.76
C ASN A 216 -0.75 7.49 19.48
N GLY A 217 -2.02 7.09 19.51
CA GLY A 217 -2.84 7.12 18.31
C GLY A 217 -4.20 6.46 18.47
N ASP A 218 -4.92 6.39 17.36
CA ASP A 218 -6.19 5.69 17.20
C ASP A 218 -6.19 4.94 15.85
N THR A 219 -6.15 3.61 15.92
CA THR A 219 -6.11 2.75 14.73
C THR A 219 -7.46 2.62 14.00
N HIS A 220 -8.49 3.36 14.44
CA HIS A 220 -9.84 3.43 13.84
C HIS A 220 -10.35 4.87 13.72
N LEU A 221 -9.44 5.80 13.43
CA LEU A 221 -9.76 7.20 13.16
C LEU A 221 -9.03 7.64 11.89
N GLY A 222 -9.77 8.13 10.89
CA GLY A 222 -9.18 8.64 9.66
C GLY A 222 -10.22 9.15 8.67
N GLY A 223 -9.76 9.42 7.44
CA GLY A 223 -10.57 9.94 6.34
C GLY A 223 -11.82 9.12 6.01
N ASP A 224 -11.78 7.79 6.15
CA ASP A 224 -12.93 6.90 5.95
C ASP A 224 -14.07 7.19 6.94
N ASP A 225 -13.75 7.60 8.18
CA ASP A 225 -14.77 7.93 9.18
C ASP A 225 -15.42 9.28 8.88
N PHE A 226 -14.64 10.23 8.36
CA PHE A 226 -15.16 11.51 7.88
C PHE A 226 -16.10 11.32 6.68
N ASP A 227 -15.72 10.44 5.75
CA ASP A 227 -16.56 10.11 4.59
C ASP A 227 -17.86 9.45 5.05
N LEU A 228 -17.80 8.55 6.03
CA LEU A 228 -19.00 7.91 6.57
C LEU A 228 -19.99 8.91 7.17
N ARG A 229 -19.53 9.90 7.93
CA ARG A 229 -20.42 10.96 8.46
C ARG A 229 -21.13 11.74 7.37
N LEU A 230 -20.46 11.97 6.24
CA LEU A 230 -21.07 12.59 5.08
C LEU A 230 -22.06 11.65 4.38
N ILE A 231 -21.73 10.37 4.23
CA ILE A 231 -22.64 9.37 3.64
C ILE A 231 -23.91 9.25 4.47
N ASP A 232 -23.81 9.11 5.79
CA ASP A 232 -24.96 8.99 6.69
C ASP A 232 -25.86 10.22 6.58
N TRP A 233 -25.25 11.42 6.59
CA TRP A 233 -25.98 12.67 6.38
C TRP A 233 -26.67 12.72 5.00
N LEU A 234 -25.99 12.34 3.92
CA LEU A 234 -26.58 12.31 2.58
C LEU A 234 -27.76 11.33 2.47
N VAL A 235 -27.65 10.16 3.11
CA VAL A 235 -28.75 9.18 3.17
C VAL A 235 -29.94 9.76 3.92
N GLU A 236 -29.72 10.41 5.06
CA GLU A 236 -30.78 11.05 5.84
C GLU A 236 -31.44 12.20 5.08
N GLU A 237 -30.66 13.06 4.43
CA GLU A 237 -31.17 14.17 3.61
C GLU A 237 -32.02 13.66 2.46
N PHE A 238 -31.54 12.64 1.73
CA PHE A 238 -32.29 12.05 0.61
C PHE A 238 -33.55 11.34 1.08
N LYS A 239 -33.51 10.66 2.23
CA LYS A 239 -34.68 10.03 2.82
C LYS A 239 -35.71 11.06 3.26
N ARG A 240 -35.28 12.21 3.78
CA ARG A 240 -36.16 13.32 4.17
C ARG A 240 -36.83 13.97 2.96
N ASP A 241 -36.09 14.14 1.87
CA ASP A 241 -36.55 14.82 0.65
C ASP A 241 -37.39 13.91 -0.27
N GLN A 242 -36.93 12.68 -0.50
CA GLN A 242 -37.52 11.74 -1.48
C GLN A 242 -38.23 10.54 -0.83
N GLY A 243 -38.15 10.36 0.48
CA GLY A 243 -38.78 9.23 1.18
C GLY A 243 -38.11 7.87 0.97
N ILE A 244 -36.95 7.83 0.30
CA ILE A 244 -36.24 6.60 -0.09
C ILE A 244 -34.97 6.45 0.74
N ASP A 245 -34.72 5.25 1.25
CA ASP A 245 -33.54 4.93 2.05
C ASP A 245 -32.44 4.32 1.17
N LEU A 246 -31.45 5.14 0.77
CA LEU A 246 -30.35 4.71 -0.10
C LEU A 246 -29.38 3.73 0.58
N SER A 247 -29.41 3.58 1.90
CA SER A 247 -28.53 2.63 2.62
C SER A 247 -28.77 1.17 2.24
N LYS A 248 -29.90 0.88 1.60
CA LYS A 248 -30.29 -0.48 1.18
C LYS A 248 -29.84 -0.82 -0.23
N ASP A 249 -29.29 0.14 -0.97
CA ASP A 249 -28.80 -0.04 -2.34
C ASP A 249 -27.26 0.05 -2.36
N PRO A 250 -26.54 -1.08 -2.52
CA PRO A 250 -25.09 -1.10 -2.55
C PRO A 250 -24.47 -0.25 -3.67
N MET A 251 -25.14 -0.11 -4.82
CA MET A 251 -24.64 0.70 -5.92
C MET A 251 -24.79 2.19 -5.60
N ALA A 252 -25.92 2.58 -5.02
CA ALA A 252 -26.13 3.95 -4.55
C ALA A 252 -25.13 4.33 -3.45
N LEU A 253 -24.92 3.45 -2.47
CA LEU A 253 -23.93 3.66 -1.40
C LEU A 253 -22.51 3.84 -1.93
N GLN A 254 -22.09 3.05 -2.92
CA GLN A 254 -20.76 3.21 -3.51
C GLN A 254 -20.61 4.56 -4.21
N ARG A 255 -21.63 5.02 -4.93
CA ARG A 255 -21.65 6.35 -5.56
C ARG A 255 -21.67 7.48 -4.53
N LEU A 256 -22.41 7.31 -3.43
CA LEU A 256 -22.40 8.25 -2.31
C LEU A 256 -21.02 8.33 -1.67
N LYS A 257 -20.32 7.20 -1.48
CA LYS A 257 -18.95 7.19 -0.94
C LYS A 257 -17.99 8.01 -1.79
N GLU A 258 -17.98 7.79 -3.10
CA GLU A 258 -17.13 8.55 -4.02
C GLU A 258 -17.45 10.05 -4.03
N ALA A 259 -18.74 10.38 -4.01
CA ALA A 259 -19.18 11.77 -3.96
C ALA A 259 -18.86 12.46 -2.62
N ALA A 260 -19.00 11.73 -1.51
CA ALA A 260 -18.67 12.22 -0.16
C ALA A 260 -17.16 12.46 -0.01
N GLU A 261 -16.32 11.50 -0.43
CA GLU A 261 -14.86 11.64 -0.43
C GLU A 261 -14.44 12.88 -1.24
N LYS A 262 -14.99 13.02 -2.45
CA LYS A 262 -14.72 14.17 -3.32
C LYS A 262 -15.16 15.48 -2.69
N ALA A 263 -16.36 15.55 -2.13
CA ALA A 263 -16.87 16.75 -1.48
C ALA A 263 -16.02 17.15 -0.27
N LYS A 264 -15.62 16.19 0.58
CA LYS A 264 -14.67 16.41 1.68
C LYS A 264 -13.36 17.03 1.19
N MET A 265 -12.80 16.48 0.12
CA MET A 265 -11.54 16.99 -0.45
C MET A 265 -11.70 18.42 -1.00
N GLU A 266 -12.78 18.70 -1.74
CA GLU A 266 -13.06 20.03 -2.28
C GLU A 266 -13.24 21.08 -1.17
N LEU A 267 -13.95 20.74 -0.09
CA LEU A 267 -14.13 21.61 1.07
C LEU A 267 -12.83 21.95 1.82
N SER A 268 -11.73 21.25 1.55
CA SER A 268 -10.42 21.61 2.08
C SER A 268 -9.85 22.88 1.43
N SER A 269 -10.32 23.25 0.24
CA SER A 269 -9.94 24.49 -0.47
C SER A 269 -11.09 25.46 -0.65
N THR A 270 -12.35 24.98 -0.74
CA THR A 270 -13.54 25.82 -0.92
C THR A 270 -14.40 25.89 0.35
N THR A 271 -15.27 26.89 0.43
CA THR A 271 -16.21 27.05 1.56
C THR A 271 -17.51 26.26 1.38
N SER A 272 -17.81 25.83 0.16
CA SER A 272 -18.98 25.03 -0.21
C SER A 272 -18.70 24.20 -1.47
N THR A 273 -19.47 23.13 -1.63
CA THR A 273 -19.50 22.28 -2.83
C THR A 273 -20.91 21.73 -3.04
N ASP A 274 -21.25 21.39 -4.28
CA ASP A 274 -22.52 20.79 -4.64
C ASP A 274 -22.34 19.30 -4.96
N ILE A 275 -23.09 18.46 -4.26
CA ILE A 275 -23.12 17.02 -4.46
C ILE A 275 -24.28 16.71 -5.39
N ASN A 276 -23.95 16.38 -6.64
CA ASN A 276 -24.92 16.09 -7.69
C ASN A 276 -24.75 14.66 -8.22
N LEU A 277 -25.70 13.78 -7.89
CA LEU A 277 -25.76 12.40 -8.34
C LEU A 277 -27.06 12.16 -9.11
N PRO A 278 -27.04 12.31 -10.45
CA PRO A 278 -28.21 12.03 -11.26
C PRO A 278 -28.47 10.53 -11.32
N PHE A 279 -29.75 10.13 -11.42
CA PHE A 279 -30.16 8.72 -11.49
C PHE A 279 -29.56 7.89 -10.35
N ILE A 280 -29.60 8.43 -9.12
CA ILE A 280 -29.03 7.74 -7.95
C ILE A 280 -29.85 6.49 -7.58
N THR A 281 -31.16 6.54 -7.81
CA THR A 281 -32.09 5.43 -7.65
C THR A 281 -33.35 5.69 -8.50
N ALA A 282 -34.35 4.82 -8.43
CA ALA A 282 -35.65 4.99 -9.07
C ALA A 282 -36.79 4.48 -8.17
N ASP A 283 -37.98 5.06 -8.33
CA ASP A 283 -39.23 4.59 -7.72
C ASP A 283 -40.34 4.47 -8.76
N GLN A 284 -41.60 4.28 -8.31
CA GLN A 284 -42.77 4.17 -9.20
C GLN A 284 -43.03 5.46 -10.01
N SER A 285 -42.54 6.62 -9.55
CA SER A 285 -42.66 7.90 -10.25
C SER A 285 -41.53 8.14 -11.27
N GLY A 286 -40.51 7.29 -11.28
CA GLY A 286 -39.40 7.35 -12.23
C GLY A 286 -38.03 7.51 -11.56
N PRO A 287 -37.00 7.93 -12.32
CA PRO A 287 -35.66 8.10 -11.79
C PRO A 287 -35.57 9.26 -10.79
N LYS A 288 -34.72 9.11 -9.77
CA LYS A 288 -34.45 10.10 -8.74
C LYS A 288 -33.02 10.59 -8.80
N HIS A 289 -32.81 11.82 -8.37
CA HIS A 289 -31.52 12.52 -8.38
C HIS A 289 -31.24 13.04 -6.98
N LEU A 290 -29.99 13.00 -6.55
CA LEU A 290 -29.55 13.69 -5.34
C LEU A 290 -28.85 14.97 -5.76
N ASN A 291 -29.32 16.12 -5.26
CA ASN A 291 -28.71 17.41 -5.48
C ASN A 291 -28.72 18.19 -4.16
N VAL A 292 -27.58 18.25 -3.50
CA VAL A 292 -27.46 18.85 -2.15
C VAL A 292 -26.22 19.73 -2.11
N SER A 293 -26.36 20.95 -1.62
CA SER A 293 -25.23 21.83 -1.35
C SER A 293 -24.69 21.59 0.06
N LEU A 294 -23.38 21.39 0.17
CA LEU A 294 -22.67 21.15 1.43
C LEU A 294 -21.69 22.29 1.69
N THR A 295 -21.80 22.92 2.87
CA THR A 295 -20.85 23.95 3.32
C THR A 295 -19.75 23.33 4.19
N ARG A 296 -18.57 23.97 4.22
CA ARG A 296 -17.47 23.56 5.12
C ARG A 296 -17.91 23.57 6.58
N ALA A 297 -18.68 24.59 7.00
CA ALA A 297 -19.20 24.67 8.36
C ALA A 297 -20.10 23.49 8.72
N LYS A 298 -20.96 23.05 7.78
CA LYS A 298 -21.80 21.86 7.99
C LYS A 298 -20.95 20.59 8.06
N PHE A 299 -19.97 20.42 7.18
CA PHE A 299 -19.02 19.30 7.24
C PHE A 299 -18.31 19.26 8.60
N GLU A 300 -17.70 20.38 9.03
CA GLU A 300 -17.02 20.49 10.31
C GLU A 300 -17.94 20.14 11.49
N GLN A 301 -19.22 20.54 11.44
CA GLN A 301 -20.21 20.14 12.45
C GLN A 301 -20.46 18.62 12.47
N LEU A 302 -20.52 17.96 11.31
CA LEU A 302 -20.79 16.52 11.19
C LEU A 302 -19.63 15.65 11.71
N VAL A 303 -18.40 16.17 11.67
CA VAL A 303 -17.18 15.45 12.08
C VAL A 303 -16.51 15.99 13.34
N ASP A 304 -17.10 16.98 14.02
CA ASP A 304 -16.51 17.66 15.19
C ASP A 304 -16.09 16.68 16.31
N ASP A 305 -16.88 15.65 16.58
CA ASP A 305 -16.54 14.63 17.57
C ASP A 305 -15.33 13.78 17.15
N LEU A 306 -15.22 13.44 15.87
CA LEU A 306 -14.08 12.69 15.32
C LEU A 306 -12.80 13.54 15.35
N ILE A 307 -12.93 14.83 15.04
CA ILE A 307 -11.83 15.78 15.13
C ILE A 307 -11.36 15.92 16.59
N LYS A 308 -12.28 16.04 17.55
CA LYS A 308 -11.95 16.14 18.98
C LYS A 308 -11.25 14.89 19.53
N ARG A 309 -11.51 13.70 18.95
CA ARG A 309 -10.81 12.46 19.30
C ARG A 309 -9.30 12.51 19.02
N THR A 310 -8.82 13.44 18.20
CA THR A 310 -7.38 13.61 17.96
C THR A 310 -6.62 14.23 19.14
N ILE A 311 -7.31 14.97 20.02
CA ILE A 311 -6.68 15.75 21.10
C ILE A 311 -6.13 14.87 22.25
N PRO A 312 -6.88 13.89 22.80
CA PRO A 312 -6.38 13.10 23.92
C PRO A 312 -5.07 12.34 23.62
N PRO A 313 -4.88 11.73 22.42
CA PRO A 313 -3.60 11.14 22.08
C PRO A 313 -2.44 12.15 22.03
N MET A 314 -2.66 13.38 21.55
CA MET A 314 -1.61 14.43 21.57
C MET A 314 -1.20 14.77 23.00
N GLN A 315 -2.18 14.93 23.90
CA GLN A 315 -1.93 15.18 25.32
C GLN A 315 -1.16 14.04 25.97
N GLN A 316 -1.54 12.80 25.66
CA GLN A 316 -0.92 11.62 26.24
C GLN A 316 0.52 11.43 25.75
N ALA A 317 0.78 11.64 24.46
CA ALA A 317 2.13 11.57 23.90
C ALA A 317 3.05 12.61 24.54
N LEU A 318 2.63 13.88 24.62
CA LEU A 318 3.40 14.92 25.31
C LEU A 318 3.67 14.60 26.78
N LYS A 319 2.66 14.09 27.50
CA LYS A 319 2.80 13.67 28.88
C LYS A 319 3.81 12.53 29.04
N ASP A 320 3.77 11.54 28.16
CA ASP A 320 4.69 10.40 28.18
C ASP A 320 6.12 10.82 27.82
N ALA A 321 6.29 11.81 26.92
CA ALA A 321 7.58 12.41 26.61
C ALA A 321 8.09 13.38 27.70
N GLY A 322 7.26 13.75 28.68
CA GLY A 322 7.59 14.73 29.70
C GLY A 322 7.77 16.15 29.16
N LEU A 323 6.99 16.53 28.14
CA LEU A 323 7.07 17.82 27.46
C LEU A 323 5.75 18.59 27.51
N ASP A 324 5.85 19.91 27.61
CA ASP A 324 4.76 20.83 27.33
C ASP A 324 4.65 21.12 25.82
N PRO A 325 3.46 21.45 25.28
CA PRO A 325 3.29 21.72 23.85
C PRO A 325 4.23 22.80 23.29
N LYS A 326 4.59 23.80 24.11
CA LYS A 326 5.49 24.89 23.73
C LYS A 326 6.96 24.47 23.61
N GLN A 327 7.33 23.31 24.14
CA GLN A 327 8.70 22.76 24.06
C GLN A 327 8.93 21.91 22.80
N VAL A 328 7.88 21.67 22.00
CA VAL A 328 8.01 21.08 20.68
C VAL A 328 8.45 22.18 19.72
N ASP A 329 9.55 21.98 19.00
CA ASP A 329 10.14 22.93 18.06
C ASP A 329 9.38 22.95 16.73
N GLU A 330 9.01 21.79 16.21
CA GLU A 330 8.35 21.66 14.91
C GLU A 330 7.19 20.65 14.95
N VAL A 331 6.12 20.93 14.22
CA VAL A 331 4.96 20.04 14.12
C VAL A 331 4.75 19.66 12.67
N ILE A 332 4.96 18.39 12.32
CA ILE A 332 4.88 17.89 10.95
C ILE A 332 3.51 17.26 10.73
N LEU A 333 2.83 17.67 9.66
CA LEU A 333 1.57 17.08 9.25
C LEU A 333 1.80 16.00 8.18
N VAL A 334 1.27 14.82 8.43
CA VAL A 334 1.37 13.65 7.55
C VAL A 334 -0.03 13.08 7.29
N GLY A 335 -0.25 12.53 6.10
CA GLY A 335 -1.52 11.94 5.72
C GLY A 335 -2.53 12.95 5.17
N GLY A 336 -3.25 12.55 4.12
CA GLY A 336 -4.11 13.44 3.34
C GLY A 336 -5.24 14.11 4.14
N SER A 337 -5.70 13.54 5.25
CA SER A 337 -6.77 14.15 6.06
C SER A 337 -6.28 15.37 6.85
N THR A 338 -4.97 15.58 6.99
CA THR A 338 -4.40 16.82 7.56
C THR A 338 -4.58 18.05 6.66
N ARG A 339 -5.01 17.85 5.40
CA ARG A 339 -5.39 18.94 4.49
C ARG A 339 -6.69 19.63 4.92
N ILE A 340 -7.48 19.02 5.80
CA ILE A 340 -8.71 19.62 6.35
C ILE A 340 -8.33 20.87 7.19
N PRO A 341 -8.84 22.07 6.85
CA PRO A 341 -8.47 23.30 7.55
C PRO A 341 -8.70 23.26 9.07
N LYS A 342 -9.79 22.63 9.51
CA LYS A 342 -10.11 22.48 10.93
C LYS A 342 -9.09 21.64 11.70
N ILE A 343 -8.51 20.61 11.06
CA ILE A 343 -7.44 19.80 11.65
C ILE A 343 -6.18 20.66 11.85
N GLN A 344 -5.77 21.39 10.81
CA GLN A 344 -4.60 22.30 10.90
C GLN A 344 -4.79 23.34 11.99
N GLN A 345 -6.00 23.91 12.10
CA GLN A 345 -6.33 24.87 13.15
C GLN A 345 -6.21 24.27 14.55
N ILE A 346 -6.70 23.05 14.77
CA ILE A 346 -6.62 22.39 16.08
C ILE A 346 -5.18 22.05 16.46
N VAL A 347 -4.40 21.55 15.51
CA VAL A 347 -2.97 21.29 15.73
C VAL A 347 -2.25 22.60 16.08
N LYS A 348 -2.52 23.68 15.33
CA LYS A 348 -1.96 25.00 15.59
C LYS A 348 -2.35 25.53 16.98
N ASP A 349 -3.62 25.43 17.34
CA ASP A 349 -4.13 25.91 18.64
C ASP A 349 -3.54 25.09 19.81
N PHE A 350 -3.35 23.79 19.61
CA PHE A 350 -2.80 22.89 20.62
C PHE A 350 -1.32 23.15 20.90
N PHE A 351 -0.49 23.25 19.85
CA PHE A 351 0.96 23.49 19.99
C PHE A 351 1.33 24.97 20.07
N GLY A 352 0.39 25.87 19.74
CA GLY A 352 0.62 27.32 19.72
C GLY A 352 1.55 27.78 18.58
N LYS A 353 1.70 27.00 17.51
CA LYS A 353 2.56 27.31 16.35
C LYS A 353 2.01 26.76 15.04
N GLU A 354 2.43 27.38 13.94
CA GLU A 354 2.08 26.89 12.60
C GLU A 354 2.71 25.53 12.35
N PRO A 355 1.95 24.53 11.87
CA PRO A 355 2.52 23.27 11.45
C PRO A 355 3.43 23.45 10.23
N ASN A 356 4.50 22.67 10.20
CA ASN A 356 5.48 22.62 9.14
C ASN A 356 4.86 22.08 7.84
N ARG A 357 5.19 22.73 6.71
CA ARG A 357 4.70 22.40 5.37
C ARG A 357 5.82 22.08 4.38
N SER A 358 7.05 21.82 4.85
CA SER A 358 8.20 21.55 3.99
C SER A 358 8.20 20.13 3.42
N VAL A 359 7.39 19.24 3.96
CA VAL A 359 7.23 17.87 3.49
C VAL A 359 5.87 17.67 2.82
N ASN A 360 5.82 16.81 1.81
CA ASN A 360 4.58 16.42 1.17
C ASN A 360 3.85 15.36 2.03
N PRO A 361 2.66 15.64 2.58
CA PRO A 361 1.98 14.73 3.51
C PRO A 361 1.57 13.39 2.88
N ASP A 362 1.53 13.29 1.55
CA ASP A 362 1.14 12.08 0.82
C ASP A 362 2.35 11.20 0.43
N GLU A 363 3.57 11.73 0.49
CA GLU A 363 4.78 11.06 -0.03
C GLU A 363 5.87 10.85 1.03
N VAL A 364 5.87 11.68 2.08
CA VAL A 364 6.95 11.76 3.08
C VAL A 364 7.23 10.43 3.77
N VAL A 365 6.19 9.62 3.98
CA VAL A 365 6.32 8.30 4.62
C VAL A 365 7.09 7.32 3.73
N ALA A 366 6.77 7.25 2.44
CA ALA A 366 7.49 6.39 1.50
C ALA A 366 8.95 6.85 1.30
N ILE A 367 9.17 8.17 1.25
CA ILE A 367 10.51 8.77 1.22
C ILE A 367 11.32 8.31 2.44
N GLY A 368 10.75 8.41 3.64
CA GLY A 368 11.37 7.92 4.88
C GLY A 368 11.69 6.44 4.86
N ALA A 369 10.78 5.61 4.34
CA ALA A 369 11.01 4.18 4.18
C ALA A 369 12.15 3.88 3.19
N ALA A 370 12.28 4.67 2.11
CA ALA A 370 13.39 4.54 1.17
C ALA A 370 14.73 4.94 1.81
N ILE A 371 14.76 6.03 2.60
CA ILE A 371 15.94 6.43 3.38
C ILE A 371 16.34 5.30 4.34
N GLN A 372 15.38 4.70 5.05
CA GLN A 372 15.66 3.54 5.92
C GLN A 372 16.22 2.35 5.12
N GLY A 373 15.73 2.12 3.90
CA GLY A 373 16.31 1.15 2.97
C GLY A 373 17.75 1.49 2.60
N GLY A 374 18.04 2.76 2.35
CA GLY A 374 19.39 3.30 2.12
C GLY A 374 20.33 3.08 3.30
N VAL A 375 19.86 3.26 4.54
CA VAL A 375 20.63 2.98 5.76
C VAL A 375 20.98 1.48 5.85
N LEU A 376 20.01 0.60 5.60
CA LEU A 376 20.23 -0.85 5.62
C LEU A 376 21.13 -1.34 4.47
N GLY A 377 21.08 -0.66 3.33
CA GLY A 377 21.94 -0.91 2.18
C GLY A 377 23.34 -0.29 2.29
N GLY A 378 23.58 0.57 3.29
CA GLY A 378 24.83 1.31 3.47
C GLY A 378 25.01 2.49 2.50
N GLU A 379 23.97 2.87 1.76
CA GLU A 379 23.94 4.05 0.89
C GLU A 379 23.83 5.35 1.71
N VAL A 380 23.11 5.30 2.83
CA VAL A 380 22.97 6.41 3.79
C VAL A 380 23.77 6.09 5.05
N LYS A 381 24.64 7.00 5.48
CA LYS A 381 25.52 6.85 6.64
C LYS A 381 25.14 7.84 7.74
N ASP A 382 25.64 7.57 8.94
CA ASP A 382 25.52 8.46 10.12
C ASP A 382 24.07 8.75 10.53
N VAL A 383 23.16 7.81 10.27
CA VAL A 383 21.77 7.83 10.75
C VAL A 383 21.57 6.71 11.75
N LEU A 384 21.16 7.05 12.97
CA LEU A 384 20.78 6.12 14.02
C LEU A 384 19.31 6.33 14.37
N LEU A 385 18.50 5.28 14.20
CA LEU A 385 17.09 5.29 14.55
C LEU A 385 16.85 4.51 15.84
N LEU A 386 16.26 5.16 16.84
CA LEU A 386 15.82 4.59 18.10
C LEU A 386 14.30 4.72 18.21
N ASP A 387 13.57 3.65 17.87
CA ASP A 387 12.11 3.61 17.95
C ASP A 387 11.66 2.98 19.28
N VAL A 388 10.35 2.92 19.54
CA VAL A 388 9.77 2.41 20.78
C VAL A 388 8.60 1.43 20.54
N THR A 389 8.29 0.60 21.54
CA THR A 389 7.02 -0.16 21.55
C THR A 389 5.85 0.74 21.97
N PRO A 390 4.71 0.78 21.23
CA PRO A 390 3.60 1.70 21.52
C PRO A 390 2.73 1.27 22.72
N LEU A 391 2.83 0.00 23.14
CA LEU A 391 1.95 -0.61 24.12
C LEU A 391 2.76 -1.42 25.14
N SER A 392 2.29 -1.41 26.37
CA SER A 392 2.87 -2.18 27.45
C SER A 392 2.64 -3.66 27.21
N LEU A 393 3.67 -4.46 27.50
CA LEU A 393 3.66 -5.91 27.39
C LEU A 393 3.83 -6.53 28.76
N GLY A 394 2.99 -7.52 29.04
CA GLY A 394 2.91 -8.13 30.35
C GLY A 394 2.38 -9.55 30.30
N ILE A 395 2.19 -10.12 31.49
CA ILE A 395 1.55 -11.41 31.67
C ILE A 395 0.37 -11.33 32.64
N GLU A 396 -0.58 -12.25 32.50
CA GLU A 396 -1.57 -12.50 33.55
C GLU A 396 -0.90 -13.19 34.74
N THR A 397 -1.08 -12.63 35.92
CA THR A 397 -0.68 -13.23 37.20
C THR A 397 -1.90 -13.60 38.04
N LEU A 398 -1.67 -14.30 39.16
CA LEU A 398 -2.72 -14.72 40.09
C LEU A 398 -3.67 -13.55 40.42
N GLY A 399 -4.98 -13.81 40.35
CA GLY A 399 -6.02 -12.79 40.56
C GLY A 399 -6.49 -12.08 39.28
N GLY A 400 -6.03 -12.51 38.10
CA GLY A 400 -6.45 -11.93 36.81
C GLY A 400 -5.88 -10.53 36.56
N VAL A 401 -4.75 -10.22 37.20
CA VAL A 401 -4.06 -8.93 37.11
C VAL A 401 -3.04 -8.98 35.98
N SER A 402 -2.92 -7.90 35.22
CA SER A 402 -1.86 -7.72 34.23
C SER A 402 -0.61 -7.16 34.90
N THR A 403 0.46 -7.94 34.94
CA THR A 403 1.78 -7.51 35.41
C THR A 403 2.61 -7.08 34.20
N VAL A 404 2.98 -5.80 34.13
CA VAL A 404 3.75 -5.22 33.03
C VAL A 404 5.24 -5.52 33.20
N LEU A 405 5.86 -6.09 32.16
CA LEU A 405 7.30 -6.35 32.09
C LEU A 405 8.03 -5.29 31.29
N ILE A 406 7.46 -4.92 30.13
CA ILE A 406 8.00 -3.88 29.26
C ILE A 406 6.92 -2.79 29.13
N PRO A 407 7.11 -1.62 29.75
CA PRO A 407 6.18 -0.49 29.61
C PRO A 407 6.13 0.03 28.17
N ARG A 408 5.01 0.64 27.78
CA ARG A 408 4.93 1.41 26.53
C ARG A 408 6.01 2.50 26.47
N ASN A 409 6.36 2.91 25.26
CA ASN A 409 7.44 3.85 24.94
C ASN A 409 8.84 3.37 25.38
N THR A 410 9.03 2.09 25.69
CA THR A 410 10.38 1.51 25.85
C THR A 410 11.06 1.41 24.49
N THR A 411 12.29 1.93 24.39
CA THR A 411 13.14 1.85 23.18
C THR A 411 13.33 0.41 22.73
N ILE A 412 13.26 0.16 21.42
CA ILE A 412 13.45 -1.14 20.79
C ILE A 412 14.70 -1.13 19.88
N PRO A 413 15.41 -2.26 19.73
CA PRO A 413 15.18 -3.56 20.37
C PRO A 413 15.40 -3.56 21.88
N THR A 414 14.64 -4.38 22.62
CA THR A 414 14.79 -4.52 24.07
C THR A 414 14.51 -5.93 24.54
N LYS A 415 15.09 -6.29 25.69
CA LYS A 415 14.92 -7.59 26.31
C LYS A 415 14.72 -7.45 27.82
N LYS A 416 13.69 -8.10 28.34
CA LYS A 416 13.39 -8.14 29.77
C LYS A 416 13.11 -9.57 30.21
N SER A 417 13.72 -9.98 31.32
CA SER A 417 13.44 -11.27 31.95
C SER A 417 12.93 -11.05 33.37
N GLU A 418 11.94 -11.82 33.77
CA GLU A 418 11.39 -11.82 35.12
C GLU A 418 11.11 -13.25 35.59
N VAL A 419 11.32 -13.52 36.87
CA VAL A 419 11.16 -14.85 37.44
C VAL A 419 9.81 -14.92 38.16
N PHE A 420 8.98 -15.83 37.67
CA PHE A 420 7.70 -16.20 38.26
C PHE A 420 7.80 -17.55 38.96
N SER A 421 6.78 -17.89 39.73
CA SER A 421 6.70 -19.18 40.44
C SER A 421 5.31 -19.79 40.33
N THR A 422 5.16 -21.04 40.76
CA THR A 422 3.88 -21.76 40.79
C THR A 422 2.93 -21.17 41.83
N ALA A 423 1.65 -21.17 41.49
CA ALA A 423 0.57 -20.69 42.36
C ALA A 423 0.06 -21.79 43.31
N GLU A 424 0.27 -23.07 42.97
CA GLU A 424 -0.22 -24.23 43.70
C GLU A 424 0.89 -25.23 44.06
N ASP A 425 0.67 -25.98 45.14
CA ASP A 425 1.60 -27.04 45.56
C ASP A 425 1.59 -28.19 44.56
N ASN A 426 2.78 -28.73 44.25
CA ASN A 426 2.98 -29.81 43.28
C ASN A 426 2.53 -29.48 41.85
N GLN A 427 2.38 -28.19 41.50
CA GLN A 427 2.06 -27.75 40.16
C GLN A 427 3.19 -28.11 39.17
N THR A 428 2.90 -28.98 38.21
CA THR A 428 3.87 -29.49 37.22
C THR A 428 3.84 -28.75 35.88
N THR A 429 2.90 -27.81 35.73
CA THR A 429 2.72 -27.00 34.52
C THR A 429 2.38 -25.55 34.90
N VAL A 430 3.04 -24.57 34.27
CA VAL A 430 2.73 -23.15 34.41
C VAL A 430 2.20 -22.61 33.09
N GLU A 431 0.98 -22.04 33.10
CA GLU A 431 0.44 -21.30 31.95
C GLU A 431 0.93 -19.85 31.99
N ILE A 432 1.43 -19.39 30.86
CA ILE A 432 1.90 -18.02 30.64
C ILE A 432 0.96 -17.40 29.62
N HIS A 433 0.17 -16.44 30.08
CA HIS A 433 -0.76 -15.69 29.25
C HIS A 433 -0.18 -14.30 29.00
N VAL A 434 0.27 -14.07 27.77
CA VAL A 434 0.91 -12.84 27.32
C VAL A 434 -0.15 -11.84 26.87
N LEU A 435 -0.03 -10.61 27.36
CA LEU A 435 -0.99 -9.53 27.20
C LEU A 435 -0.29 -8.29 26.63
N GLN A 436 -1.06 -7.49 25.89
CA GLN A 436 -0.66 -6.16 25.46
C GLN A 436 -1.76 -5.14 25.79
N GLY A 437 -1.40 -4.05 26.46
CA GLY A 437 -2.31 -2.97 26.81
C GLY A 437 -2.01 -2.33 28.17
N GLU A 438 -2.79 -1.30 28.49
CA GLU A 438 -2.54 -0.38 29.62
C GLU A 438 -3.50 -0.60 30.80
N ARG A 439 -4.38 -1.60 30.72
CA ARG A 439 -5.40 -1.87 31.73
C ARG A 439 -4.84 -2.75 32.85
N GLN A 440 -5.33 -2.57 34.07
CA GLN A 440 -4.84 -3.32 35.23
C GLN A 440 -5.29 -4.79 35.22
N MET A 441 -6.47 -5.08 34.67
CA MET A 441 -7.03 -6.42 34.63
C MET A 441 -6.69 -7.10 33.30
N ALA A 442 -6.30 -8.37 33.36
CA ALA A 442 -5.89 -9.15 32.19
C ALA A 442 -6.98 -9.22 31.10
N GLN A 443 -8.24 -9.39 31.50
CA GLN A 443 -9.39 -9.49 30.60
C GLN A 443 -9.65 -8.21 29.78
N ASP A 444 -9.16 -7.06 30.23
CA ASP A 444 -9.36 -5.76 29.59
C ASP A 444 -8.22 -5.43 28.61
N ASN A 445 -7.19 -6.27 28.54
CA ASN A 445 -6.05 -6.14 27.62
C ASN A 445 -6.17 -7.16 26.49
N ARG A 446 -5.42 -6.91 25.42
CA ARG A 446 -5.39 -7.82 24.28
C ARG A 446 -4.52 -9.03 24.61
N THR A 447 -5.10 -10.22 24.54
CA THR A 447 -4.33 -11.47 24.54
C THR A 447 -3.48 -11.56 23.28
N ILE A 448 -2.16 -11.69 23.47
CA ILE A 448 -1.22 -11.98 22.39
C ILE A 448 -1.08 -13.49 22.21
N GLY A 449 -0.95 -14.23 23.31
CA GLY A 449 -0.84 -15.69 23.27
C GLY A 449 -0.89 -16.34 24.65
N LYS A 450 -1.14 -17.65 24.66
CA LYS A 450 -1.09 -18.49 25.86
C LYS A 450 -0.23 -19.71 25.59
N PHE A 451 0.65 -20.06 26.53
CA PHE A 451 1.44 -21.28 26.44
C PHE A 451 1.75 -21.88 27.78
N GLN A 452 2.04 -23.18 27.78
CA GLN A 452 2.25 -23.95 28.99
C GLN A 452 3.69 -24.46 29.04
N LEU A 453 4.41 -24.06 30.08
CA LEU A 453 5.68 -24.69 30.44
C LEU A 453 5.36 -25.95 31.24
N THR A 454 5.56 -27.11 30.63
CA THR A 454 5.26 -28.43 31.22
C THR A 454 6.51 -29.10 31.78
N GLY A 455 6.30 -30.06 32.69
CA GLY A 455 7.37 -30.91 33.19
C GLY A 455 8.23 -30.25 34.27
N ILE A 456 7.63 -29.32 35.01
CA ILE A 456 8.17 -28.74 36.24
C ILE A 456 8.11 -29.83 37.34
N PRO A 457 9.20 -30.08 38.09
CA PRO A 457 9.20 -31.05 39.18
C PRO A 457 8.18 -30.66 40.27
N PRO A 458 7.45 -31.62 40.88
CA PRO A 458 6.57 -31.33 42.01
C PRO A 458 7.34 -30.69 43.17
N ALA A 459 6.93 -29.49 43.55
CA ALA A 459 7.51 -28.74 44.66
C ALA A 459 6.42 -27.90 45.35
N PRO A 460 6.63 -27.46 46.61
CA PRO A 460 5.76 -26.48 47.24
C PRO A 460 5.59 -25.22 46.38
N ARG A 461 4.42 -24.60 46.42
CA ARG A 461 4.14 -23.34 45.72
C ARG A 461 5.21 -22.29 46.05
N GLY A 462 5.59 -21.45 45.09
CA GLY A 462 6.63 -20.44 45.29
C GLY A 462 8.07 -20.96 45.19
N MET A 463 8.29 -22.28 45.10
CA MET A 463 9.63 -22.86 44.97
C MET A 463 10.14 -22.97 43.51
N PRO A 464 9.35 -23.42 42.53
CA PRO A 464 9.78 -23.44 41.13
C PRO A 464 10.13 -22.03 40.63
N GLN A 465 11.20 -21.90 39.87
CA GLN A 465 11.63 -20.62 39.32
C GLN A 465 11.49 -20.65 37.79
N VAL A 466 10.41 -20.05 37.30
CA VAL A 466 10.11 -19.93 35.87
C VAL A 466 10.53 -18.55 35.40
N GLU A 467 11.66 -18.47 34.71
CA GLU A 467 12.13 -17.24 34.08
C GLU A 467 11.40 -17.03 32.76
N VAL A 468 10.59 -15.98 32.67
CA VAL A 468 9.92 -15.58 31.44
C VAL A 468 10.69 -14.40 30.86
N THR A 469 11.02 -14.50 29.58
CA THR A 469 11.81 -13.51 28.83
C THR A 469 10.99 -12.97 27.68
N PHE A 470 10.87 -11.66 27.63
CA PHE A 470 10.29 -10.89 26.54
C PHE A 470 11.43 -10.24 25.76
N ASP A 471 11.45 -10.45 24.46
CA ASP A 471 12.44 -9.90 23.53
C ASP A 471 11.66 -9.24 22.38
N ILE A 472 11.87 -7.93 22.18
CA ILE A 472 11.24 -7.16 21.11
C ILE A 472 12.33 -6.80 20.12
N ASP A 473 12.16 -7.20 18.86
CA ASP A 473 13.12 -6.94 17.80
C ASP A 473 13.01 -5.50 17.23
N ALA A 474 13.86 -5.18 16.25
CA ALA A 474 13.87 -3.86 15.59
C ALA A 474 12.62 -3.58 14.72
N ASN A 475 11.75 -4.57 14.49
CA ASN A 475 10.47 -4.42 13.81
C ASN A 475 9.32 -4.18 14.80
N GLY A 476 9.59 -4.24 16.11
CA GLY A 476 8.58 -4.21 17.16
C GLY A 476 7.81 -5.53 17.31
N ILE A 477 8.38 -6.65 16.86
CA ILE A 477 7.78 -7.99 16.95
C ILE A 477 8.25 -8.67 18.23
N LEU A 478 7.31 -9.29 18.95
CA LEU A 478 7.55 -9.94 20.24
C LEU A 478 7.97 -11.41 20.10
N HIS A 479 9.03 -11.76 20.80
CA HIS A 479 9.46 -13.12 21.07
C HIS A 479 9.38 -13.39 22.58
N VAL A 480 8.69 -14.47 22.97
CA VAL A 480 8.55 -14.85 24.38
C VAL A 480 9.12 -16.23 24.62
N SER A 481 10.02 -16.35 25.58
CA SER A 481 10.48 -17.65 26.06
C SER A 481 10.26 -17.80 27.56
N ALA A 482 10.08 -19.04 28.00
CA ALA A 482 10.01 -19.37 29.41
C ALA A 482 10.89 -20.56 29.72
N LYS A 483 11.66 -20.45 30.79
CA LYS A 483 12.64 -21.44 31.20
C LYS A 483 12.50 -21.75 32.67
N ASP A 484 12.35 -23.02 33.01
CA ASP A 484 12.51 -23.47 34.39
C ASP A 484 14.01 -23.48 34.73
N LYS A 485 14.41 -22.67 35.71
CA LYS A 485 15.82 -22.54 36.12
C LYS A 485 16.36 -23.80 36.79
N ALA A 486 15.51 -24.66 37.35
CA ALA A 486 15.94 -25.90 37.99
C ALA A 486 16.25 -26.99 36.96
N THR A 487 15.37 -27.19 35.98
CA THR A 487 15.54 -28.26 34.97
C THR A 487 16.20 -27.81 33.67
N ASN A 488 16.37 -26.50 33.47
CA ASN A 488 16.73 -25.89 32.18
C ASN A 488 15.76 -26.20 31.03
N LYS A 489 14.59 -26.80 31.31
CA LYS A 489 13.56 -26.99 30.30
C LYS A 489 13.06 -25.62 29.87
N GLU A 490 13.02 -25.42 28.56
CA GLU A 490 12.57 -24.19 27.94
C GLU A 490 11.36 -24.49 27.06
N GLN A 491 10.41 -23.56 27.06
CA GLN A 491 9.37 -23.44 26.06
C GLN A 491 9.49 -22.07 25.42
N LYS A 492 9.58 -22.04 24.10
CA LYS A 492 9.60 -20.80 23.33
C LYS A 492 8.28 -20.67 22.62
N ILE A 493 7.68 -19.49 22.72
CA ILE A 493 6.68 -19.07 21.77
C ILE A 493 7.36 -18.08 20.82
N ARG A 494 7.43 -18.49 19.55
CA ARG A 494 7.47 -17.51 18.48
C ARG A 494 6.01 -17.20 18.18
N ILE A 495 5.62 -15.94 18.31
CA ILE A 495 4.24 -15.52 18.04
C ILE A 495 4.04 -15.48 16.51
N GLU A 496 4.28 -16.60 15.84
CA GLU A 496 3.95 -16.81 14.43
C GLU A 496 2.43 -16.96 14.25
N ALA A 497 1.73 -17.31 15.33
CA ALA A 497 0.28 -17.52 15.32
C ALA A 497 -0.56 -16.22 15.35
N SER A 498 0.06 -15.03 15.33
CA SER A 498 -0.67 -13.75 15.43
C SER A 498 -1.28 -13.28 14.11
N SER A 499 -0.70 -13.62 12.95
CA SER A 499 -1.29 -13.32 11.64
C SER A 499 -2.35 -14.33 11.19
N GLY A 500 -2.41 -15.49 11.85
CA GLY A 500 -3.29 -16.60 11.46
C GLY A 500 -2.76 -17.48 10.34
N LEU A 501 -1.55 -17.22 9.85
CA LEU A 501 -0.92 -17.93 8.75
C LEU A 501 0.26 -18.75 9.27
N SER A 502 0.31 -20.04 8.95
CA SER A 502 1.52 -20.84 9.17
C SER A 502 2.54 -20.57 8.07
N ASP A 503 3.83 -20.87 8.30
CA ASP A 503 4.85 -20.81 7.25
C ASP A 503 4.44 -21.61 6.00
N GLN A 504 3.76 -22.75 6.18
CA GLN A 504 3.23 -23.55 5.07
C GLN A 504 2.11 -22.84 4.30
N ASP A 505 1.24 -22.09 4.99
CA ASP A 505 0.20 -21.31 4.35
C ASP A 505 0.79 -20.13 3.60
N ILE A 506 1.77 -19.45 4.19
CA ILE A 506 2.51 -18.37 3.53
C ILE A 506 3.18 -18.90 2.26
N ASP A 507 3.88 -20.04 2.32
CA ASP A 507 4.55 -20.61 1.15
C ASP A 507 3.55 -21.03 0.04
N LYS A 508 2.37 -21.53 0.41
CA LYS A 508 1.27 -21.79 -0.54
C LYS A 508 0.76 -20.48 -1.16
N MET A 509 0.60 -19.43 -0.36
CA MET A 509 0.15 -18.12 -0.81
C MET A 509 1.18 -17.46 -1.72
N VAL A 510 2.48 -17.56 -1.42
CA VAL A 510 3.58 -17.12 -2.30
C VAL A 510 3.48 -17.82 -3.65
N LYS A 511 3.36 -19.15 -3.68
CA LYS A 511 3.19 -19.90 -4.93
C LYS A 511 1.93 -19.50 -5.70
N SER A 512 0.82 -19.28 -5.01
CA SER A 512 -0.41 -18.78 -5.63
C SER A 512 -0.22 -17.38 -6.22
N ALA A 513 0.49 -16.51 -5.51
CA ALA A 513 0.77 -15.14 -5.93
C ALA A 513 1.71 -15.09 -7.14
N GLU A 514 2.70 -16.01 -7.21
CA GLU A 514 3.56 -16.21 -8.37
C GLU A 514 2.80 -16.76 -9.59
N ALA A 515 1.91 -17.73 -9.39
CA ALA A 515 1.06 -18.27 -10.45
C ALA A 515 0.16 -17.18 -11.05
N HIS A 516 -0.48 -16.36 -10.21
CA HIS A 516 -1.29 -15.23 -10.66
C HIS A 516 -0.46 -14.15 -11.36
N ALA A 517 0.76 -13.86 -10.90
CA ALA A 517 1.65 -12.95 -11.61
C ALA A 517 2.01 -13.47 -13.02
N ALA A 518 2.18 -14.78 -13.19
CA ALA A 518 2.41 -15.39 -14.50
C ALA A 518 1.16 -15.30 -15.41
N GLU A 519 -0.04 -15.52 -14.85
CA GLU A 519 -1.32 -15.34 -15.56
C GLU A 519 -1.52 -13.89 -16.01
N ASP A 520 -1.28 -12.93 -15.11
CA ASP A 520 -1.39 -11.49 -15.37
C ASP A 520 -0.41 -11.07 -16.49
N LYS A 521 0.83 -11.59 -16.46
CA LYS A 521 1.82 -11.38 -17.52
C LYS A 521 1.37 -11.96 -18.86
N ALA A 522 0.92 -13.21 -18.89
CA ALA A 522 0.45 -13.85 -20.12
C ALA A 522 -0.73 -13.08 -20.75
N ARG A 523 -1.64 -12.56 -19.91
CA ARG A 523 -2.75 -11.72 -20.35
C ARG A 523 -2.28 -10.36 -20.88
N LYS A 524 -1.30 -9.72 -20.21
CA LYS A 524 -0.67 -8.50 -20.72
C LYS A 524 -0.07 -8.72 -22.10
N ASP A 525 0.72 -9.78 -22.27
CA ASP A 525 1.36 -10.14 -23.56
C ASP A 525 0.30 -10.37 -24.66
N GLN A 526 -0.84 -10.99 -24.31
CA GLN A 526 -1.97 -11.18 -25.24
C GLN A 526 -2.59 -9.84 -25.66
N ILE A 527 -2.82 -8.91 -24.73
CA ILE A 527 -3.39 -7.58 -25.01
C ILE A 527 -2.40 -6.76 -25.85
N GLU A 528 -1.11 -6.83 -25.55
CA GLU A 528 -0.07 -6.15 -26.34
C GLU A 528 -0.02 -6.68 -27.77
N ALA A 529 -0.03 -8.00 -27.96
CA ALA A 529 -0.08 -8.61 -29.30
C ALA A 529 -1.35 -8.19 -30.07
N ARG A 530 -2.49 -8.12 -29.38
CA ARG A 530 -3.75 -7.62 -29.97
C ARG A 530 -3.63 -6.17 -30.40
N ASN A 531 -3.09 -5.29 -29.55
CA ASN A 531 -2.93 -3.87 -29.85
C ASN A 531 -1.91 -3.65 -30.98
N GLN A 532 -0.83 -4.44 -31.02
CA GLN A 532 0.14 -4.43 -32.12
C GLN A 532 -0.53 -4.83 -33.44
N LEU A 533 -1.34 -5.89 -33.43
CA LEU A 533 -2.06 -6.34 -34.62
C LEU A 533 -3.07 -5.30 -35.09
N ASP A 534 -3.85 -4.70 -34.18
CA ASP A 534 -4.82 -3.66 -34.52
C ASP A 534 -4.15 -2.40 -35.09
N GLY A 535 -3.06 -1.96 -34.46
CA GLY A 535 -2.24 -0.85 -34.95
C GLY A 535 -1.60 -1.14 -36.32
N LEU A 536 -1.14 -2.37 -36.53
CA LEU A 536 -0.61 -2.80 -37.83
C LEU A 536 -1.70 -2.85 -38.89
N VAL A 537 -2.88 -3.42 -38.60
CA VAL A 537 -4.03 -3.40 -39.51
C VAL A 537 -4.34 -1.98 -39.94
N TYR A 538 -4.47 -1.05 -39.01
CA TYR A 538 -4.73 0.36 -39.33
C TYR A 538 -3.66 0.97 -40.24
N LYS A 539 -2.37 0.73 -39.93
CA LYS A 539 -1.24 1.21 -40.74
C LYS A 539 -1.30 0.64 -42.16
N VAL A 540 -1.48 -0.67 -42.29
CA VAL A 540 -1.56 -1.36 -43.58
C VAL A 540 -2.75 -0.86 -44.39
N GLU A 541 -3.92 -0.68 -43.78
CA GLU A 541 -5.10 -0.16 -44.46
C GLU A 541 -4.94 1.26 -44.96
N ARG A 542 -4.22 2.11 -44.21
CA ARG A 542 -3.90 3.47 -44.64
C ARG A 542 -2.92 3.45 -45.82
N ASP A 543 -1.81 2.75 -45.65
CA ASP A 543 -0.72 2.73 -46.64
C ASP A 543 -1.16 2.01 -47.93
N SER A 544 -1.96 0.94 -47.82
CA SER A 544 -2.54 0.23 -48.98
C SER A 544 -3.36 1.17 -49.86
N LYS A 545 -4.12 2.13 -49.29
CA LYS A 545 -4.86 3.13 -50.07
C LYS A 545 -3.95 4.05 -50.88
N GLU A 546 -2.79 4.40 -50.34
CA GLU A 546 -1.78 5.23 -51.03
C GLU A 546 -1.03 4.43 -52.10
N TRP A 547 -0.91 3.11 -51.91
CA TRP A 547 -0.17 2.21 -52.80
C TRP A 547 -1.05 1.56 -53.88
N VAL A 548 -2.37 1.81 -53.88
CA VAL A 548 -3.37 1.13 -54.71
C VAL A 548 -2.99 1.09 -56.21
N ASP A 549 -2.43 2.17 -56.75
CA ASP A 549 -2.08 2.29 -58.17
C ASP A 549 -0.66 1.81 -58.49
N ARG A 550 0.13 1.48 -57.46
CA ARG A 550 1.56 1.14 -57.57
C ARG A 550 1.85 -0.33 -57.23
N LEU A 551 0.90 -1.04 -56.63
CA LEU A 551 1.01 -2.46 -56.32
C LEU A 551 0.52 -3.33 -57.49
N SER A 552 1.16 -4.47 -57.70
CA SER A 552 0.63 -5.50 -58.60
C SER A 552 -0.65 -6.09 -58.03
N ALA A 553 -1.52 -6.63 -58.91
CA ALA A 553 -2.76 -7.27 -58.48
C ALA A 553 -2.53 -8.44 -57.50
N ASP A 554 -1.45 -9.21 -57.68
CA ASP A 554 -1.06 -10.30 -56.77
C ASP A 554 -0.61 -9.77 -55.40
N ALA A 555 0.23 -8.73 -55.36
CA ALA A 555 0.66 -8.11 -54.10
C ALA A 555 -0.52 -7.49 -53.34
N LYS A 556 -1.43 -6.84 -54.05
CA LYS A 556 -2.67 -6.27 -53.49
C LYS A 556 -3.58 -7.35 -52.91
N GLY A 557 -3.84 -8.43 -53.66
CA GLY A 557 -4.67 -9.53 -53.17
C GLY A 557 -4.11 -10.23 -51.94
N ARG A 558 -2.78 -10.42 -51.87
CA ARG A 558 -2.12 -10.98 -50.67
C ARG A 558 -2.25 -10.07 -49.46
N LEU A 559 -2.08 -8.76 -49.65
CA LEU A 559 -2.18 -7.77 -48.57
C LEU A 559 -3.63 -7.68 -48.03
N ASP A 560 -4.61 -7.62 -48.93
CA ASP A 560 -6.03 -7.56 -48.55
C ASP A 560 -6.48 -8.82 -47.78
N ASN A 561 -6.04 -10.00 -48.24
CA ASN A 561 -6.31 -11.27 -47.54
C ASN A 561 -5.67 -11.31 -46.15
N ALA A 562 -4.43 -10.82 -46.00
CA ALA A 562 -3.75 -10.76 -44.70
C ALA A 562 -4.45 -9.78 -43.74
N VAL A 563 -4.95 -8.64 -44.25
CA VAL A 563 -5.75 -7.69 -43.47
C VAL A 563 -7.08 -8.31 -43.02
N GLU A 564 -7.79 -9.02 -43.89
CA GLU A 564 -9.01 -9.73 -43.52
C GLU A 564 -8.74 -10.82 -42.46
N GLY A 565 -7.67 -11.60 -42.64
CA GLY A 565 -7.22 -12.59 -41.66
C GLY A 565 -6.91 -11.97 -40.30
N ALA A 566 -6.19 -10.85 -40.27
CA ALA A 566 -5.88 -10.10 -39.07
C ALA A 566 -7.14 -9.56 -38.37
N LYS A 567 -8.09 -8.99 -39.11
CA LYS A 567 -9.39 -8.56 -38.55
C LYS A 567 -10.21 -9.74 -38.01
N GLY A 568 -10.13 -10.90 -38.67
CA GLY A 568 -10.73 -12.14 -38.20
C GLY A 568 -10.13 -12.59 -36.87
N ALA A 569 -8.81 -12.60 -36.76
CA ALA A 569 -8.09 -12.94 -35.52
C ALA A 569 -8.39 -11.96 -34.39
N LEU A 570 -8.46 -10.65 -34.66
CA LEU A 570 -8.87 -9.63 -33.70
C LEU A 570 -10.32 -9.82 -33.20
N LYS A 571 -11.24 -10.31 -34.04
CA LYS A 571 -12.60 -10.63 -33.60
C LYS A 571 -12.66 -11.91 -32.76
N ASN A 572 -11.84 -12.91 -33.11
CA ASN A 572 -11.81 -14.19 -32.42
C ASN A 572 -11.17 -14.07 -31.02
N GLY A 573 -10.08 -13.32 -30.90
CA GLY A 573 -9.42 -13.06 -29.61
C GLY A 573 -8.44 -14.16 -29.15
N ASP A 574 -8.31 -15.25 -29.91
CA ASP A 574 -7.36 -16.33 -29.64
C ASP A 574 -5.89 -15.85 -29.78
N PRO A 575 -5.03 -16.04 -28.75
CA PRO A 575 -3.66 -15.56 -28.75
C PRO A 575 -2.79 -16.10 -29.91
N ASP A 576 -2.97 -17.38 -30.26
CA ASP A 576 -2.16 -18.05 -31.28
C ASP A 576 -2.60 -17.64 -32.69
N LEU A 577 -3.89 -17.36 -32.89
CA LEU A 577 -4.39 -16.75 -34.12
C LEU A 577 -3.89 -15.31 -34.26
N ILE A 578 -3.89 -14.53 -33.17
CA ILE A 578 -3.40 -13.13 -33.20
C ILE A 578 -1.91 -13.09 -33.55
N LYS A 579 -1.08 -13.93 -32.93
CA LYS A 579 0.37 -13.98 -33.24
C LYS A 579 0.63 -14.37 -34.69
N ARG A 580 -0.03 -15.43 -35.18
CA ARG A 580 0.12 -15.85 -36.58
C ARG A 580 -0.33 -14.76 -37.56
N ALA A 581 -1.47 -14.13 -37.30
CA ALA A 581 -1.97 -13.07 -38.15
C ALA A 581 -1.05 -11.82 -38.13
N LEU A 582 -0.39 -11.54 -37.00
CA LEU A 582 0.61 -10.48 -36.89
C LEU A 582 1.82 -10.77 -37.79
N ASP A 583 2.34 -12.00 -37.75
CA ASP A 583 3.47 -12.42 -38.59
C ASP A 583 3.11 -12.42 -40.09
N GLU A 584 1.92 -12.93 -40.43
CA GLU A 584 1.40 -12.96 -41.80
C GLU A 584 1.20 -11.55 -42.36
N LEU A 585 0.58 -10.65 -41.59
CA LEU A 585 0.34 -9.27 -42.00
C LEU A 585 1.66 -8.49 -42.14
N ASN A 586 2.61 -8.65 -41.21
CA ASN A 586 3.93 -8.04 -41.31
C ASN A 586 4.69 -8.53 -42.55
N SER A 587 4.62 -9.83 -42.83
CA SER A 587 5.28 -10.44 -44.00
C SER A 587 4.66 -9.93 -45.30
N ALA A 588 3.33 -9.91 -45.40
CA ALA A 588 2.62 -9.39 -46.57
C ALA A 588 2.89 -7.90 -46.80
N TYR A 589 2.87 -7.09 -45.73
CA TYR A 589 3.15 -5.66 -45.79
C TYR A 589 4.60 -5.37 -46.19
N SER A 590 5.57 -6.11 -45.64
CA SER A 590 6.98 -5.95 -45.99
C SER A 590 7.24 -6.34 -47.45
N ALA A 591 6.63 -7.43 -47.93
CA ALA A 591 6.73 -7.86 -49.31
C ALA A 591 6.11 -6.84 -50.28
N ALA A 592 4.95 -6.27 -49.93
CA ALA A 592 4.32 -5.20 -50.69
C ALA A 592 5.23 -3.95 -50.75
N GLY A 593 5.80 -3.53 -49.62
CA GLY A 593 6.76 -2.43 -49.56
C GLY A 593 8.02 -2.66 -50.42
N ALA A 594 8.61 -3.86 -50.35
CA ALA A 594 9.77 -4.21 -51.17
C ALA A 594 9.45 -4.16 -52.68
N SER A 595 8.26 -4.60 -53.08
CA SER A 595 7.82 -4.54 -54.49
C SER A 595 7.67 -3.09 -55.00
N LEU A 596 7.32 -2.14 -54.13
CA LEU A 596 7.24 -0.71 -54.46
C LEU A 596 8.62 -0.07 -54.67
N TYR A 597 9.62 -0.49 -53.89
CA TYR A 597 11.00 -0.06 -54.07
C TYR A 597 11.62 -0.67 -55.34
N GLN A 598 11.41 -1.96 -55.60
CA GLN A 598 11.90 -2.59 -56.83
C GLN A 598 11.26 -2.00 -58.09
N SER A 599 9.97 -1.66 -58.06
CA SER A 599 9.30 -0.99 -59.18
C SER A 599 9.75 0.47 -59.36
N ALA A 600 10.09 1.19 -58.28
CA ALA A 600 10.70 2.52 -58.34
C ALA A 600 12.15 2.50 -58.86
N GLN A 601 12.91 1.45 -58.57
CA GLN A 601 14.30 1.30 -59.02
C GLN A 601 14.39 0.80 -60.47
N ALA A 602 13.43 -0.01 -60.93
CA ALA A 602 13.30 -0.46 -62.32
C ALA A 602 12.76 0.63 -63.27
N SER A 603 12.16 1.70 -62.74
CA SER A 603 11.75 2.88 -63.51
C SER A 603 12.81 3.98 -63.58
N GLY A 604 14.00 3.75 -63.01
CA GLY A 604 15.20 4.59 -63.19
C GLY A 604 16.25 3.89 -64.06
N SER A 605 16.15 4.04 -65.40
CA SER A 605 17.28 3.75 -66.29
C SER A 605 18.17 5.00 -66.47
N PRO A 606 19.50 4.83 -66.61
CA PRO A 606 20.47 5.93 -66.65
C PRO A 606 20.65 6.46 -68.08
N GLU A 607 20.48 7.77 -68.27
CA GLU A 607 20.85 8.43 -69.53
C GLU A 607 22.22 9.09 -69.38
N ALA A 608 23.17 8.60 -70.20
CA ALA A 608 24.51 9.11 -70.32
C ALA A 608 24.54 10.40 -71.14
N GLY A 609 25.17 11.45 -70.61
CA GLY A 609 25.55 12.64 -71.36
C GLY A 609 26.45 13.55 -70.53
N ALA A 610 27.73 13.65 -70.89
CA ALA A 610 28.69 14.65 -70.42
C ALA A 610 29.36 15.30 -71.65
N PRO A 611 30.08 16.45 -71.55
CA PRO A 611 30.38 17.26 -70.36
C PRO A 611 30.18 18.80 -70.56
N GLY A 612 30.15 19.57 -69.46
CA GLY A 612 30.27 21.03 -69.49
C GLY A 612 30.28 21.64 -68.09
N ALA A 613 31.27 22.48 -67.80
CA ALA A 613 31.68 22.91 -66.47
C ALA A 613 30.94 24.14 -65.89
N ASP A 614 30.91 24.15 -64.54
CA ASP A 614 31.28 25.25 -63.62
C ASP A 614 30.21 25.89 -62.70
N ALA A 615 30.62 25.97 -61.44
CA ALA A 615 30.27 26.81 -60.29
C ALA A 615 28.83 26.99 -59.77
N GLY A 616 28.62 26.63 -58.49
CA GLY A 616 27.60 27.24 -57.62
C GLY A 616 27.11 26.39 -56.44
N THR A 617 27.76 26.52 -55.27
CA THR A 617 27.34 25.96 -53.95
C THR A 617 26.09 26.67 -53.39
N PRO A 618 25.18 25.98 -52.65
CA PRO A 618 25.06 26.20 -51.19
C PRO A 618 24.60 24.90 -50.42
N PRO A 619 24.26 24.95 -49.11
CA PRO A 619 25.06 24.44 -47.99
C PRO A 619 24.61 23.08 -47.41
N LYS A 620 25.53 22.42 -46.69
CA LYS A 620 25.30 21.21 -45.88
C LYS A 620 24.69 21.57 -44.51
N GLU A 621 23.64 20.86 -44.12
CA GLU A 621 23.29 20.64 -42.70
C GLU A 621 23.91 19.31 -42.26
N ASP A 622 24.68 19.36 -41.16
CA ASP A 622 25.33 18.22 -40.52
C ASP A 622 24.31 17.39 -39.73
N VAL A 623 24.13 16.12 -40.11
CA VAL A 623 23.57 15.09 -39.23
C VAL A 623 24.74 14.32 -38.64
N VAL A 624 24.93 14.47 -37.34
CA VAL A 624 25.90 13.71 -36.55
C VAL A 624 25.27 12.35 -36.23
N GLU A 625 25.65 11.30 -36.97
CA GLU A 625 25.47 9.91 -36.53
C GLU A 625 26.66 9.55 -35.63
N ALA A 626 26.37 9.31 -34.34
CA ALA A 626 27.32 8.75 -33.41
C ALA A 626 27.30 7.21 -33.53
N ASP A 627 28.39 6.64 -34.03
CA ASP A 627 28.66 5.21 -33.99
C ASP A 627 28.75 4.74 -32.53
N TYR A 628 27.89 3.79 -32.14
CA TYR A 628 28.04 3.05 -30.88
C TYR A 628 28.75 1.72 -31.16
N GLU A 629 30.01 1.66 -30.74
CA GLU A 629 30.82 0.44 -30.71
C GLU A 629 30.42 -0.39 -29.48
N ILE A 630 29.94 -1.62 -29.70
CA ILE A 630 29.66 -2.59 -28.63
C ILE A 630 31.00 -3.17 -28.18
N VAL A 631 31.49 -2.73 -27.02
CA VAL A 631 32.64 -3.35 -26.35
C VAL A 631 32.14 -4.50 -25.47
N ASP A 632 32.47 -5.72 -25.90
CA ASP A 632 32.20 -6.97 -25.21
C ASP A 632 33.31 -7.23 -24.18
N ASP A 633 33.11 -6.82 -22.92
CA ASP A 633 34.09 -7.04 -21.85
C ASP A 633 33.87 -8.40 -21.17
N SER A 634 34.42 -9.43 -21.82
CA SER A 634 34.67 -10.73 -21.21
C SER A 634 36.11 -10.82 -20.69
N LYS A 635 36.21 -10.98 -19.35
CA LYS A 635 37.37 -11.42 -18.54
C LYS A 635 38.51 -10.41 -18.29
N LYS A 636 38.69 -10.07 -17.00
CA LYS A 636 39.90 -10.44 -16.21
C LYS A 636 39.72 -10.17 -14.71
N SER A 637 40.06 -11.21 -13.93
CA SER A 637 40.58 -11.22 -12.55
C SER A 637 39.67 -10.81 -11.40
#